data_AF-A0A9W3AES2-F1
#
_entry.id   AF-A0A9W3AES2-F1
#
_cell.length_a   1.000
_cell.length_b   1.000
_cell.length_c   1.000
_cell.angle_alpha   90.00
_cell.angle_beta   90.00
_cell.angle_gamma   90.00
#
_symmetry.space_group_name_H-M   'P 1'
#
loop_
_entity.id
_entity.type
_entity.pdbx_description
1 polymer ?
#
loop_
_entity_poly.entity_id
_entity_poly.type
_entity_poly.pdbx_seq_one_letter_code
_entity_poly.pdbx_strand_id
1 'polypeptide(L)'
;MSSLPVNVEIYKKIPPMDDIVLDKCSLLQTMGRDDAFFLVSLGDIYQRLSQWRNLLPRVFPFYALKCNNDPEVTKFLADTGIGFDCASKAELVQILDLGVHPSRIVYANPCKPCSHLQFAANNDVDLMTFDDIHELIKVKQYFPKARLLLRIQSNKLHKAKHNFNKKFGCALRSAKRLLVQAKHMHLSVVGVSFHVGSLPEDVTSFSTTICDASLAFKLGEDLGFDMTILDIGGGFPGVDTEHMSFEKVAAVVNTALDTYFPESRGVHIIAEPGRYLATPAFTLAVSVIAKRVVQENFEECSGCHACLDVCECHGAFESVGDDVVRKEEPIRDEAMVRMYYVNDGIYGSFNNVFTDHAIVHPCVLKSSKASSQPGGPSKLHRSILWGPTCDGLDCVMRECLLPDLEVGQSLYFRDMGAYTVTLSCDFNGIPRPLRFYICDDTTWSAIYPNPNQDSYFKCVKADLRKDCLHQLDCLESIPATWSHTTSVPIMNSTENCGKPCCFKGPSYNQNYQTPVVTLEYQQHYLSEYYQPYSPGTPEAKSIPRPSDKRSYRLLLSKGE
;
A
#
# COMPACT_ATOMS: atom_id res chain seq x y z
N MET A 1 13.57 8.77 25.97
CA MET A 1 12.26 8.17 26.29
C MET A 1 11.33 8.55 25.16
N SER A 2 10.89 7.58 24.35
CA SER A 2 9.94 7.83 23.27
C SER A 2 8.63 8.34 23.87
N SER A 3 8.03 9.39 23.29
CA SER A 3 6.69 9.84 23.67
C SER A 3 5.69 8.70 23.53
N LEU A 4 4.68 8.66 24.40
CA LEU A 4 3.54 7.75 24.25
C LEU A 4 2.78 8.09 22.96
N PRO A 5 2.08 7.11 22.35
CA PRO A 5 1.09 7.42 21.33
C PRO A 5 0.10 8.47 21.84
N VAL A 6 -0.21 9.46 21.01
CA VAL A 6 -1.05 10.59 21.41
C VAL A 6 -2.50 10.26 21.05
N ASN A 7 -3.46 10.64 21.92
CA ASN A 7 -4.90 10.59 21.64
C ASN A 7 -5.51 9.20 21.36
N VAL A 8 -5.12 8.21 22.17
CA VAL A 8 -5.73 6.87 22.18
C VAL A 8 -6.79 6.76 23.27
N GLU A 9 -8.02 6.42 22.90
CA GLU A 9 -9.10 6.11 23.82
C GLU A 9 -8.97 4.68 24.36
N ILE A 10 -8.77 4.55 25.67
CA ILE A 10 -8.56 3.26 26.33
C ILE A 10 -9.86 2.76 26.94
N TYR A 11 -10.27 1.56 26.52
CA TYR A 11 -11.48 0.90 27.01
C TYR A 11 -11.12 -0.30 27.89
N LYS A 12 -11.79 -0.44 29.04
CA LYS A 12 -11.72 -1.70 29.83
C LYS A 12 -12.18 -2.91 29.02
N LYS A 13 -13.20 -2.69 28.18
CA LYS A 13 -13.71 -3.62 27.19
C LYS A 13 -14.23 -2.79 26.01
N ILE A 14 -13.74 -3.09 24.81
CA ILE A 14 -14.13 -2.36 23.60
C ILE A 14 -15.64 -2.57 23.37
N PRO A 15 -16.44 -1.49 23.25
CA PRO A 15 -17.87 -1.58 22.93
C PRO A 15 -18.12 -2.19 21.53
N PRO A 16 -19.36 -2.59 21.22
CA PRO A 16 -19.75 -2.91 19.84
C PRO A 16 -19.35 -1.79 18.87
N MET A 17 -18.92 -2.16 17.66
CA MET A 17 -18.45 -1.19 16.66
C MET A 17 -19.50 -0.13 16.34
N ASP A 18 -20.77 -0.54 16.20
CA ASP A 18 -21.90 0.37 15.97
C ASP A 18 -21.96 1.48 17.03
N ASP A 19 -21.76 1.15 18.31
CA ASP A 19 -21.84 2.11 19.41
C ASP A 19 -20.69 3.13 19.34
N ILE A 20 -19.48 2.69 19.02
CA ILE A 20 -18.30 3.56 18.91
C ILE A 20 -18.45 4.49 17.70
N VAL A 21 -18.87 3.95 16.55
CA VAL A 21 -19.10 4.76 15.34
C VAL A 21 -20.21 5.79 15.61
N LEU A 22 -21.32 5.39 16.24
CA LEU A 22 -22.40 6.31 16.60
C LEU A 22 -21.96 7.41 17.58
N ASP A 23 -21.10 7.08 18.56
CA ASP A 23 -20.51 8.06 19.47
C ASP A 23 -19.69 9.10 18.71
N LYS A 24 -18.81 8.68 17.79
CA LYS A 24 -17.99 9.60 16.98
C LYS A 24 -18.81 10.42 15.98
N CYS A 25 -19.81 9.80 15.33
CA CYS A 25 -20.77 10.54 14.51
C CYS A 25 -21.49 11.63 15.32
N SER A 26 -21.95 11.29 16.53
CA SER A 26 -22.62 12.25 17.42
C SER A 26 -21.68 13.38 17.85
N LEU A 27 -20.43 13.06 18.16
CA LEU A 27 -19.39 14.04 18.48
C LEU A 27 -19.18 15.04 17.33
N LEU A 28 -18.99 14.56 16.10
CA LEU A 28 -18.81 15.41 14.92
C LEU A 28 -20.05 16.28 14.67
N GLN A 29 -21.26 15.72 14.81
CA GLN A 29 -22.50 16.48 14.68
C GLN A 29 -22.60 17.64 15.70
N THR A 30 -22.14 17.45 16.95
CA THR A 30 -22.09 18.56 17.92
C THR A 30 -21.16 19.70 17.52
N MET A 31 -20.20 19.42 16.63
CA MET A 31 -19.29 20.42 16.05
C MET A 31 -19.80 20.97 14.71
N GLY A 32 -20.99 20.57 14.26
CA GLY A 32 -21.53 20.96 12.94
C GLY A 32 -20.80 20.31 11.78
N ARG A 33 -20.18 19.14 12.01
CA ARG A 33 -19.35 18.41 11.05
C ARG A 33 -19.97 17.05 10.72
N ASP A 34 -19.72 16.59 9.50
CA ASP A 34 -20.17 15.28 9.00
C ASP A 34 -19.04 14.47 8.35
N ASP A 35 -17.77 14.90 8.53
CA ASP A 35 -16.57 14.32 7.92
C ASP A 35 -16.49 12.79 8.07
N ALA A 36 -15.95 12.14 7.04
CA ALA A 36 -15.54 10.75 7.14
C ALA A 36 -14.42 10.59 8.18
N PHE A 37 -14.36 9.44 8.84
CA PHE A 37 -13.32 9.13 9.81
C PHE A 37 -12.99 7.65 9.88
N PHE A 38 -11.76 7.33 10.27
CA PHE A 38 -11.34 6.01 10.68
C PHE A 38 -11.43 5.84 12.19
N LEU A 39 -11.94 4.69 12.62
CA LEU A 39 -11.62 4.10 13.91
C LEU A 39 -10.43 3.17 13.73
N VAL A 40 -9.38 3.37 14.54
CA VAL A 40 -8.12 2.62 14.46
C VAL A 40 -7.90 1.83 15.75
N SER A 41 -8.02 0.51 15.68
CA SER A 41 -7.86 -0.41 16.81
C SER A 41 -6.41 -0.89 16.93
N LEU A 42 -5.68 -0.35 17.91
CA LEU A 42 -4.34 -0.85 18.24
C LEU A 42 -4.38 -2.25 18.86
N GLY A 43 -5.51 -2.61 19.49
CA GLY A 43 -5.79 -3.95 20.00
C GLY A 43 -5.76 -5.02 18.92
N ASP A 44 -6.38 -4.75 17.76
CA ASP A 44 -6.43 -5.70 16.65
C ASP A 44 -5.03 -5.96 16.08
N ILE A 45 -4.19 -4.93 16.00
CA ILE A 45 -2.77 -5.05 15.61
C ILE A 45 -2.02 -5.97 16.57
N TYR A 46 -2.17 -5.74 17.88
CA TYR A 46 -1.50 -6.55 18.90
C TYR A 46 -1.96 -8.01 18.88
N GLN A 47 -3.25 -8.27 18.65
CA GLN A 47 -3.79 -9.61 18.50
C GLN A 47 -3.19 -10.33 17.29
N ARG A 48 -3.10 -9.65 16.14
CA ARG A 48 -2.45 -10.19 14.94
C ARG A 48 -0.96 -10.47 15.17
N LEU A 49 -0.25 -9.61 15.88
CA LEU A 49 1.15 -9.86 16.26
C LEU A 49 1.28 -11.07 17.21
N SER A 50 0.36 -11.22 18.16
CA SER A 50 0.35 -12.36 19.08
C SER A 50 0.08 -13.67 18.33
N GLN A 51 -0.90 -13.67 17.41
CA GLN A 51 -1.19 -14.79 16.52
C GLN A 51 0.01 -15.14 15.63
N TRP A 52 0.72 -14.14 15.10
CA TRP A 52 1.95 -14.33 14.32
C TRP A 52 3.02 -15.06 15.14
N ARG A 53 3.32 -14.56 16.34
CA ARG A 53 4.33 -15.16 17.23
C ARG A 53 3.99 -16.62 17.60
N ASN A 54 2.71 -16.94 17.74
CA ASN A 54 2.26 -18.28 18.06
C ASN A 54 2.32 -19.24 16.86
N LEU A 55 1.93 -18.78 15.67
CA LEU A 55 1.80 -19.64 14.48
C LEU A 55 3.06 -19.68 13.63
N LEU A 56 3.92 -18.66 13.68
CA LEU A 56 5.20 -18.57 12.97
C LEU A 56 6.34 -18.23 13.95
N PRO A 57 6.59 -19.08 14.97
CA PRO A 57 7.52 -18.76 16.07
C PRO A 57 8.97 -18.56 15.60
N ARG A 58 9.35 -19.14 14.46
CA ARG A 58 10.68 -19.05 13.86
C ARG A 58 10.87 -17.83 12.96
N VAL A 59 9.79 -17.09 12.66
CA VAL A 59 9.79 -16.01 11.66
C VAL A 59 9.59 -14.66 12.34
N PHE A 60 10.61 -13.79 12.25
CA PHE A 60 10.54 -12.46 12.82
C PHE A 60 9.87 -11.46 11.86
N PRO A 61 8.81 -10.73 12.26
CA PRO A 61 8.10 -9.83 11.35
C PRO A 61 8.79 -8.47 11.20
N PHE A 62 8.92 -8.02 9.96
CA PHE A 62 9.28 -6.66 9.56
C PHE A 62 8.08 -6.01 8.88
N TYR A 63 7.39 -5.07 9.55
CA TYR A 63 6.17 -4.49 9.01
C TYR A 63 6.43 -3.69 7.73
N ALA A 64 5.72 -4.01 6.65
CA ALA A 64 5.85 -3.31 5.37
C ALA A 64 5.16 -1.93 5.41
N LEU A 65 5.93 -0.87 5.65
CA LEU A 65 5.42 0.46 5.99
C LEU A 65 4.55 1.07 4.87
N LYS A 66 4.89 0.76 3.61
CA LYS A 66 4.11 1.11 2.40
C LYS A 66 2.64 0.64 2.42
N CYS A 67 2.29 -0.32 3.28
CA CYS A 67 0.92 -0.82 3.42
C CYS A 67 0.02 0.19 4.15
N ASN A 68 0.51 0.73 5.26
CA ASN A 68 -0.12 1.79 6.03
C ASN A 68 0.96 2.45 6.89
N ASN A 69 1.25 3.71 6.61
CA ASN A 69 2.31 4.49 7.26
C ASN A 69 1.76 5.50 8.28
N ASP A 70 0.58 5.24 8.86
CA ASP A 70 0.02 6.11 9.89
C ASP A 70 0.99 6.25 11.09
N PRO A 71 1.31 7.48 11.54
CA PRO A 71 2.32 7.71 12.56
C PRO A 71 2.04 7.00 13.90
N GLU A 72 0.79 6.97 14.37
CA GLU A 72 0.46 6.37 15.66
C GLU A 72 0.51 4.84 15.58
N VAL A 73 0.05 4.26 14.48
CA VAL A 73 0.21 2.83 14.21
C VAL A 73 1.68 2.43 14.13
N THR A 74 2.48 3.21 13.40
CA THR A 74 3.91 2.95 13.22
C THR A 74 4.66 3.06 14.55
N LYS A 75 4.32 4.06 15.37
CA LYS A 75 4.85 4.21 16.73
C LYS A 75 4.49 3.02 17.62
N PHE A 76 3.22 2.61 17.62
CA PHE A 76 2.76 1.47 18.40
C PHE A 76 3.49 0.17 17.99
N LEU A 77 3.61 -0.09 16.69
CA LEU A 77 4.39 -1.22 16.18
C LEU A 77 5.86 -1.15 16.60
N ALA A 78 6.49 0.02 16.58
CA ALA A 78 7.88 0.19 16.99
C ALA A 78 8.09 -0.19 18.46
N ASP A 79 7.14 0.18 19.32
CA ASP A 79 7.11 -0.14 20.76
C ASP A 79 6.88 -1.63 21.03
N THR A 80 6.21 -2.35 20.13
CA THR A 80 6.00 -3.82 20.25
C THR A 80 7.27 -4.65 20.00
N GLY A 81 8.33 -4.02 19.50
CA GLY A 81 9.63 -4.65 19.28
C GLY A 81 9.87 -5.23 17.88
N ILE A 82 8.90 -5.16 16.96
CA ILE A 82 9.05 -5.71 15.59
C ILE A 82 10.04 -4.91 14.71
N GLY A 83 10.35 -5.42 13.53
CA GLY A 83 11.12 -4.71 12.50
C GLY A 83 10.24 -3.96 11.49
N PHE A 84 10.88 -3.32 10.52
CA PHE A 84 10.21 -2.54 9.45
C PHE A 84 10.84 -2.80 8.08
N ASP A 85 10.00 -3.14 7.09
CA ASP A 85 10.33 -3.07 5.66
C ASP A 85 10.04 -1.65 5.18
N CYS A 86 11.12 -0.94 4.81
CA CYS A 86 11.06 0.38 4.22
C CYS A 86 11.44 0.33 2.72
N ALA A 87 10.72 1.08 1.90
CA ALA A 87 10.88 1.14 0.45
C ALA A 87 11.41 2.49 -0.07
N SER A 88 11.54 3.51 0.78
CA SER A 88 11.98 4.86 0.39
C SER A 88 12.74 5.59 1.51
N LYS A 89 13.44 6.68 1.15
CA LYS A 89 14.06 7.57 2.15
C LYS A 89 13.05 8.14 3.14
N ALA A 90 11.84 8.49 2.71
CA ALA A 90 10.82 9.04 3.59
C ALA A 90 10.40 8.03 4.67
N GLU A 91 10.23 6.78 4.28
CA GLU A 91 9.94 5.67 5.20
C GLU A 91 11.12 5.41 6.15
N LEU A 92 12.36 5.45 5.66
CA LEU A 92 13.54 5.33 6.53
C LEU A 92 13.60 6.46 7.56
N VAL A 93 13.37 7.71 7.15
CA VAL A 93 13.33 8.87 8.06
C VAL A 93 12.25 8.66 9.12
N GLN A 94 11.02 8.31 8.70
CA GLN A 94 9.92 8.08 9.63
C GLN A 94 10.27 7.05 10.71
N ILE A 95 10.87 5.92 10.34
CA ILE A 95 11.20 4.86 11.30
C ILE A 95 12.39 5.23 12.19
N LEU A 96 13.42 5.86 11.63
CA LEU A 96 14.58 6.31 12.40
C LEU A 96 14.23 7.42 13.40
N ASP A 97 13.32 8.34 13.03
CA ASP A 97 12.85 9.42 13.91
C ASP A 97 12.07 8.89 15.13
N LEU A 98 11.46 7.69 15.02
CA LEU A 98 10.85 7.00 16.16
C LEU A 98 11.88 6.34 17.09
N GLY A 99 13.17 6.41 16.77
CA GLY A 99 14.27 5.81 17.54
C GLY A 99 14.44 4.30 17.30
N VAL A 100 13.88 3.77 16.22
CA VAL A 100 14.08 2.36 15.85
C VAL A 100 15.53 2.14 15.42
N HIS A 101 16.19 1.19 16.06
CA HIS A 101 17.57 0.84 15.73
C HIS A 101 17.69 0.34 14.27
N PRO A 102 18.70 0.75 13.49
CA PRO A 102 18.85 0.38 12.08
C PRO A 102 18.84 -1.13 11.80
N SER A 103 19.30 -1.95 12.75
CA SER A 103 19.25 -3.42 12.64
C SER A 103 17.84 -4.03 12.60
N ARG A 104 16.80 -3.25 12.94
CA ARG A 104 15.39 -3.62 12.81
C ARG A 104 14.75 -3.06 11.54
N ILE A 105 15.55 -2.63 10.57
CA ILE A 105 15.08 -2.10 9.29
C ILE A 105 15.66 -2.96 8.16
N VAL A 106 14.80 -3.36 7.22
CA VAL A 106 15.21 -3.87 5.92
C VAL A 106 14.82 -2.87 4.84
N TYR A 107 15.77 -2.44 4.02
CA TYR A 107 15.49 -1.59 2.87
C TYR A 107 15.13 -2.46 1.65
N ALA A 108 13.89 -2.95 1.60
CA ALA A 108 13.47 -3.99 0.66
C ALA A 108 12.92 -3.48 -0.68
N ASN A 109 13.39 -2.32 -1.13
CA ASN A 109 13.20 -1.88 -2.51
C ASN A 109 14.38 -2.39 -3.38
N PRO A 110 14.15 -3.24 -4.40
CA PRO A 110 15.24 -3.74 -5.24
C PRO A 110 15.84 -2.69 -6.18
N CYS A 111 15.17 -1.55 -6.38
CA CYS A 111 15.59 -0.50 -7.31
C CYS A 111 15.69 0.86 -6.60
N LYS A 112 16.83 1.14 -5.95
CA LYS A 112 16.98 2.29 -5.05
C LYS A 112 17.62 3.50 -5.74
N PRO A 113 17.13 4.74 -5.51
CA PRO A 113 17.86 5.94 -5.92
C PRO A 113 19.24 6.03 -5.24
N CYS A 114 20.26 6.53 -5.96
CA CYS A 114 21.61 6.66 -5.41
C CYS A 114 21.66 7.53 -4.15
N SER A 115 20.89 8.62 -4.11
CA SER A 115 20.77 9.49 -2.94
C SER A 115 20.15 8.79 -1.73
N HIS A 116 19.28 7.79 -1.96
CA HIS A 116 18.70 7.00 -0.88
C HIS A 116 19.68 5.95 -0.35
N LEU A 117 20.51 5.37 -1.23
CA LEU A 117 21.61 4.48 -0.79
C LEU A 117 22.61 5.24 0.10
N GLN A 118 22.97 6.47 -0.28
CA GLN A 118 23.81 7.34 0.56
C GLN A 118 23.15 7.65 1.90
N PHE A 119 21.85 7.93 1.91
CA PHE A 119 21.11 8.14 3.16
C PHE A 119 21.12 6.89 4.04
N ALA A 120 20.87 5.71 3.48
CA ALA A 120 20.93 4.45 4.21
C ALA A 120 22.34 4.19 4.78
N ALA A 121 23.39 4.47 4.00
CA ALA A 121 24.78 4.36 4.44
C ALA A 121 25.12 5.28 5.60
N ASN A 122 24.64 6.53 5.56
CA ASN A 122 24.88 7.51 6.61
C ASN A 122 24.12 7.24 7.92
N ASN A 123 23.13 6.33 7.89
CA ASN A 123 22.31 5.98 9.05
C ASN A 123 22.42 4.47 9.40
N ASP A 124 23.43 3.79 8.87
CA ASP A 124 23.71 2.37 9.14
C ASP A 124 22.55 1.39 8.87
N VAL A 125 21.65 1.72 7.93
CA VAL A 125 20.59 0.81 7.47
C VAL A 125 21.17 -0.12 6.41
N ASP A 126 21.83 -1.18 6.87
CA ASP A 126 22.74 -1.98 6.05
C ASP A 126 22.09 -3.16 5.29
N LEU A 127 20.96 -3.68 5.78
CA LEU A 127 20.26 -4.82 5.17
C LEU A 127 19.35 -4.34 4.04
N MET A 128 19.61 -4.78 2.81
CA MET A 128 18.83 -4.35 1.64
C MET A 128 18.74 -5.38 0.53
N THR A 129 17.71 -5.27 -0.29
CA THR A 129 17.49 -6.21 -1.41
C THR A 129 18.15 -5.75 -2.70
N PHE A 130 18.42 -6.70 -3.59
CA PHE A 130 18.78 -6.44 -5.00
C PHE A 130 18.31 -7.59 -5.88
N ASP A 131 18.08 -7.34 -7.16
CA ASP A 131 17.70 -8.36 -8.14
C ASP A 131 18.35 -8.19 -9.53
N ASP A 132 19.21 -7.18 -9.70
CA ASP A 132 19.91 -6.90 -10.96
C ASP A 132 21.35 -6.40 -10.74
N ILE A 133 22.19 -6.56 -11.78
CA ILE A 133 23.60 -6.13 -11.76
C ILE A 133 23.75 -4.60 -11.61
N HIS A 134 22.85 -3.80 -12.17
CA HIS A 134 22.94 -2.34 -12.04
C HIS A 134 22.70 -1.88 -10.60
N GLU A 135 21.91 -2.64 -9.83
CA GLU A 135 21.75 -2.38 -8.41
C GLU A 135 23.03 -2.70 -7.64
N LEU A 136 23.73 -3.81 -7.97
CA LEU A 136 25.04 -4.12 -7.39
C LEU A 136 26.07 -3.03 -7.66
N ILE A 137 26.11 -2.48 -8.88
CA ILE A 137 27.03 -1.38 -9.24
C ILE A 137 26.75 -0.16 -8.36
N LYS A 138 25.48 0.22 -8.19
CA LYS A 138 25.12 1.34 -7.30
C LYS A 138 25.48 1.06 -5.84
N VAL A 139 25.19 -0.13 -5.32
CA VAL A 139 25.58 -0.49 -3.95
C VAL A 139 27.09 -0.43 -3.78
N LYS A 140 27.87 -0.97 -4.73
CA LYS A 140 29.34 -0.89 -4.68
C LYS A 140 29.85 0.54 -4.60
N GLN A 141 29.23 1.45 -5.33
CA GLN A 141 29.62 2.85 -5.37
C GLN A 141 29.20 3.62 -4.11
N TYR A 142 27.98 3.41 -3.62
CA TYR A 142 27.38 4.29 -2.61
C TYR A 142 27.27 3.68 -1.21
N PHE A 143 27.23 2.35 -1.10
CA PHE A 143 27.17 1.64 0.17
C PHE A 143 27.84 0.24 0.11
N PRO A 144 29.16 0.16 -0.13
CA PRO A 144 29.87 -1.11 -0.35
C PRO A 144 29.87 -2.07 0.85
N LYS A 145 29.52 -1.59 2.05
CA LYS A 145 29.41 -2.38 3.27
C LYS A 145 28.02 -2.98 3.51
N ALA A 146 27.05 -2.69 2.65
CA ALA A 146 25.69 -3.21 2.77
C ALA A 146 25.67 -4.74 2.82
N ARG A 147 24.73 -5.29 3.61
CA ARG A 147 24.39 -6.70 3.63
C ARG A 147 23.23 -6.94 2.66
N LEU A 148 23.48 -7.73 1.63
CA LEU A 148 22.56 -7.86 0.51
C LEU A 148 21.73 -9.14 0.59
N LEU A 149 20.43 -8.99 0.36
CA LEU A 149 19.49 -10.08 0.12
C LEU A 149 19.20 -10.17 -1.38
N LEU A 150 19.54 -11.31 -1.99
CA LEU A 150 19.17 -11.55 -3.39
C LEU A 150 17.67 -11.82 -3.47
N ARG A 151 16.92 -10.94 -4.13
CA ARG A 151 15.48 -11.14 -4.35
C ARG A 151 15.26 -12.04 -5.57
N ILE A 152 14.59 -13.17 -5.37
CA ILE A 152 14.17 -14.06 -6.46
C ILE A 152 12.70 -13.84 -6.82
N GLN A 153 12.32 -14.21 -8.04
CA GLN A 153 10.91 -14.30 -8.45
C GLN A 153 10.20 -15.39 -7.66
N SER A 154 8.94 -15.17 -7.31
CA SER A 154 8.09 -16.25 -6.80
C SER A 154 7.80 -17.28 -7.88
N ASN A 155 7.44 -18.50 -7.47
CA ASN A 155 7.26 -19.59 -8.40
C ASN A 155 6.07 -19.33 -9.35
N LYS A 156 6.32 -19.39 -10.66
CA LYS A 156 5.36 -19.04 -11.73
C LYS A 156 4.16 -19.99 -11.83
N LEU A 157 4.21 -21.14 -11.17
CA LEU A 157 3.09 -22.08 -11.11
C LEU A 157 1.90 -21.49 -10.33
N HIS A 158 2.14 -20.48 -9.49
CA HIS A 158 1.12 -19.87 -8.67
C HIS A 158 0.72 -18.49 -9.18
N LYS A 159 -0.55 -18.17 -8.97
CA LYS A 159 -1.13 -16.87 -9.26
C LYS A 159 -1.38 -16.11 -7.97
N ALA A 160 -1.24 -14.79 -8.07
CA ALA A 160 -1.64 -13.84 -7.06
C ALA A 160 -2.31 -12.68 -7.76
N LYS A 161 -3.29 -12.06 -7.10
CA LYS A 161 -4.01 -10.90 -7.65
C LYS A 161 -3.03 -9.79 -8.03
N HIS A 162 -2.06 -9.55 -7.15
CA HIS A 162 -0.94 -8.64 -7.41
C HIS A 162 0.36 -9.42 -7.54
N ASN A 163 0.70 -9.74 -8.78
CA ASN A 163 1.93 -10.44 -9.12
C ASN A 163 3.07 -9.44 -9.41
N PHE A 164 4.08 -9.43 -8.54
CA PHE A 164 5.22 -8.53 -8.66
C PHE A 164 6.35 -9.06 -9.55
N ASN A 165 6.32 -10.33 -9.98
CA ASN A 165 7.41 -10.97 -10.73
C ASN A 165 7.70 -10.31 -12.08
N LYS A 166 6.72 -9.60 -12.67
CA LYS A 166 6.93 -8.85 -13.92
C LYS A 166 7.87 -7.65 -13.69
N LYS A 167 7.86 -7.08 -12.49
CA LYS A 167 8.61 -5.88 -12.13
C LYS A 167 9.86 -6.18 -11.32
N PHE A 168 9.82 -7.18 -10.43
CA PHE A 168 10.86 -7.46 -9.44
C PHE A 168 11.21 -8.94 -9.33
N GLY A 169 12.40 -9.20 -8.79
CA GLY A 169 12.95 -10.53 -8.56
C GLY A 169 13.71 -11.04 -9.77
N CYS A 170 14.88 -11.63 -9.52
CA CYS A 170 15.62 -12.34 -10.56
C CYS A 170 15.04 -13.74 -10.75
N ALA A 171 15.00 -14.23 -11.99
CA ALA A 171 14.67 -15.64 -12.23
C ALA A 171 15.73 -16.52 -11.55
N LEU A 172 15.33 -17.67 -10.99
CA LEU A 172 16.25 -18.58 -10.29
C LEU A 172 17.49 -18.97 -11.14
N ARG A 173 17.29 -19.20 -12.45
CA ARG A 173 18.38 -19.47 -13.41
C ARG A 173 19.42 -18.35 -13.50
N SER A 174 19.04 -17.11 -13.20
CA SER A 174 19.90 -15.93 -13.22
C SER A 174 20.61 -15.68 -11.88
N ALA A 175 20.15 -16.31 -10.78
CA ALA A 175 20.68 -16.09 -9.44
C ALA A 175 22.19 -16.33 -9.36
N LYS A 176 22.67 -17.46 -9.90
CA LYS A 176 24.11 -17.80 -9.94
C LYS A 176 24.94 -16.71 -10.59
N ARG A 177 24.46 -16.14 -11.71
CA ARG A 177 25.17 -15.06 -12.42
C ARG A 177 25.31 -13.82 -11.54
N LEU A 178 24.24 -13.41 -10.87
CA LEU A 178 24.26 -12.25 -9.99
C LEU A 178 25.16 -12.45 -8.76
N LEU A 179 25.12 -13.64 -8.16
CA LEU A 179 25.99 -13.99 -7.03
C LEU A 179 27.49 -13.97 -7.42
N VAL A 180 27.83 -14.50 -8.59
CA VAL A 180 29.21 -14.43 -9.13
C VAL A 180 29.65 -12.97 -9.29
N GLN A 181 28.78 -12.11 -9.83
CA GLN A 181 29.07 -10.68 -9.99
C GLN A 181 29.26 -9.97 -8.64
N ALA A 182 28.40 -10.23 -7.66
CA ALA A 182 28.56 -9.70 -6.31
C ALA A 182 29.90 -10.14 -5.69
N LYS A 183 30.34 -11.38 -5.93
CA LYS A 183 31.62 -11.90 -5.45
C LYS A 183 32.81 -11.17 -6.08
N HIS A 184 32.78 -10.97 -7.40
CA HIS A 184 33.81 -10.18 -8.11
C HIS A 184 33.87 -8.73 -7.63
N MET A 185 32.72 -8.13 -7.27
CA MET A 185 32.65 -6.78 -6.72
C MET A 185 33.03 -6.71 -5.23
N HIS A 186 33.33 -7.84 -4.58
CA HIS A 186 33.58 -7.94 -3.14
C HIS A 186 32.42 -7.37 -2.29
N LEU A 187 31.18 -7.62 -2.70
CA LEU A 187 29.98 -7.26 -1.94
C LEU A 187 29.55 -8.41 -1.04
N SER A 188 28.89 -8.09 0.07
CA SER A 188 28.38 -9.08 1.03
C SER A 188 26.95 -9.47 0.68
N VAL A 189 26.75 -10.67 0.13
CA VAL A 189 25.43 -11.29 0.02
C VAL A 189 25.24 -12.20 1.23
N VAL A 190 24.20 -11.94 2.02
CA VAL A 190 23.95 -12.62 3.30
C VAL A 190 22.68 -13.47 3.27
N GLY A 191 21.96 -13.51 2.16
CA GLY A 191 20.67 -14.16 2.13
C GLY A 191 19.89 -14.05 0.84
N VAL A 192 18.69 -14.59 0.88
CA VAL A 192 17.71 -14.59 -0.22
C VAL A 192 16.40 -14.02 0.30
N SER A 193 15.73 -13.22 -0.54
CA SER A 193 14.36 -12.80 -0.30
C SER A 193 13.45 -13.18 -1.46
N PHE A 194 12.15 -13.26 -1.21
CA PHE A 194 11.12 -13.36 -2.25
C PHE A 194 9.84 -12.69 -1.77
N HIS A 195 8.85 -12.56 -2.66
CA HIS A 195 7.51 -12.14 -2.29
C HIS A 195 6.49 -12.91 -3.15
N VAL A 196 5.62 -13.73 -2.54
CA VAL A 196 4.70 -14.60 -3.29
C VAL A 196 3.68 -13.82 -4.12
N GLY A 197 3.31 -12.63 -3.65
CA GLY A 197 2.35 -11.73 -4.26
C GLY A 197 1.31 -11.30 -3.24
N SER A 198 0.55 -10.24 -3.51
CA SER A 198 -0.57 -9.88 -2.63
C SER A 198 -1.82 -10.62 -3.07
N LEU A 199 -2.55 -11.19 -2.09
CA LEU A 199 -3.71 -12.05 -2.30
C LEU A 199 -3.38 -13.25 -3.22
N PRO A 200 -2.52 -14.19 -2.77
CA PRO A 200 -2.27 -15.44 -3.50
C PRO A 200 -3.55 -16.26 -3.63
N GLU A 201 -3.70 -16.99 -4.73
CA GLU A 201 -4.84 -17.92 -4.92
C GLU A 201 -4.69 -19.20 -4.09
N ASP A 202 -3.46 -19.57 -3.72
CA ASP A 202 -3.14 -20.82 -3.04
C ASP A 202 -2.00 -20.66 -2.03
N VAL A 203 -2.14 -21.32 -0.88
CA VAL A 203 -1.16 -21.39 0.21
C VAL A 203 0.14 -22.08 -0.20
N THR A 204 0.10 -23.02 -1.15
CA THR A 204 1.30 -23.77 -1.55
C THR A 204 2.37 -22.89 -2.21
N SER A 205 1.98 -21.71 -2.70
CA SER A 205 2.88 -20.68 -3.26
C SER A 205 4.03 -20.31 -2.33
N PHE A 206 3.80 -20.33 -1.02
CA PHE A 206 4.85 -20.12 -0.01
C PHE A 206 5.83 -21.28 0.00
N SER A 207 5.34 -22.53 0.11
CA SER A 207 6.23 -23.71 0.18
C SER A 207 7.09 -23.90 -1.07
N THR A 208 6.53 -23.71 -2.26
CA THR A 208 7.28 -23.86 -3.51
C THR A 208 8.32 -22.76 -3.67
N THR A 209 8.00 -21.53 -3.27
CA THR A 209 8.95 -20.42 -3.34
C THR A 209 10.05 -20.54 -2.26
N ILE A 210 9.74 -21.08 -1.07
CA ILE A 210 10.76 -21.43 -0.05
C ILE A 210 11.72 -22.50 -0.60
N CYS A 211 11.22 -23.50 -1.32
CA CYS A 211 12.07 -24.47 -2.02
C CYS A 211 13.00 -23.77 -3.02
N ASP A 212 12.49 -22.89 -3.88
CA ASP A 212 13.31 -22.13 -4.83
C ASP A 212 14.36 -21.24 -4.13
N ALA A 213 13.98 -20.62 -3.01
CA ALA A 213 14.89 -19.84 -2.18
C ALA A 213 16.02 -20.70 -1.63
N SER A 214 15.75 -21.94 -1.20
CA SER A 214 16.77 -22.87 -0.72
C SER A 214 17.81 -23.23 -1.78
N LEU A 215 17.40 -23.31 -3.06
CA LEU A 215 18.31 -23.54 -4.19
C LEU A 215 19.21 -22.32 -4.41
N ALA A 216 18.65 -21.11 -4.39
CA ALA A 216 19.44 -19.86 -4.49
C ALA A 216 20.39 -19.68 -3.30
N PHE A 217 19.94 -20.06 -2.10
CA PHE A 217 20.72 -20.02 -0.87
C PHE A 217 21.95 -20.94 -0.98
N LYS A 218 21.73 -22.18 -1.43
CA LYS A 218 22.81 -23.16 -1.66
C LYS A 218 23.82 -22.68 -2.70
N LEU A 219 23.36 -22.05 -3.78
CA LEU A 219 24.26 -21.42 -4.76
C LEU A 219 25.14 -20.33 -4.14
N GLY A 220 24.61 -19.55 -3.19
CA GLY A 220 25.38 -18.56 -2.43
C GLY A 220 26.46 -19.21 -1.57
N GLU A 221 26.10 -20.25 -0.81
CA GLU A 221 27.03 -21.02 0.03
C GLU A 221 28.16 -21.66 -0.80
N ASP A 222 27.82 -22.26 -1.95
CA ASP A 222 28.80 -22.91 -2.84
C ASP A 222 29.78 -21.90 -3.46
N LEU A 223 29.40 -20.62 -3.54
CA LEU A 223 30.27 -19.50 -3.96
C LEU A 223 31.03 -18.87 -2.77
N GLY A 224 30.87 -19.42 -1.57
CA GLY A 224 31.53 -18.98 -0.34
C GLY A 224 30.95 -17.68 0.23
N PHE A 225 29.65 -17.41 0.03
CA PHE A 225 28.95 -16.37 0.79
C PHE A 225 28.51 -16.91 2.16
N ASP A 226 28.50 -16.04 3.16
CA ASP A 226 27.97 -16.34 4.49
C ASP A 226 26.46 -16.09 4.51
N MET A 227 25.71 -17.07 4.02
CA MET A 227 24.26 -17.00 3.88
C MET A 227 23.59 -17.29 5.23
N THR A 228 23.01 -16.26 5.84
CA THR A 228 22.49 -16.31 7.22
C THR A 228 21.03 -15.86 7.35
N ILE A 229 20.46 -15.21 6.33
CA ILE A 229 19.11 -14.65 6.38
C ILE A 229 18.24 -15.19 5.24
N LEU A 230 17.07 -15.70 5.60
CA LEU A 230 15.97 -15.93 4.65
C LEU A 230 14.85 -14.93 4.93
N ASP A 231 14.44 -14.22 3.90
CA ASP A 231 13.29 -13.33 3.96
C ASP A 231 12.16 -13.89 3.07
N ILE A 232 11.05 -14.27 3.71
CA ILE A 232 9.90 -14.87 3.01
C ILE A 232 8.89 -13.82 2.50
N GLY A 233 9.20 -12.54 2.64
CA GLY A 233 8.42 -11.41 2.13
C GLY A 233 7.02 -11.33 2.71
N GLY A 234 6.09 -10.76 1.93
CA GLY A 234 4.69 -10.60 2.30
C GLY A 234 3.73 -11.54 1.54
N GLY A 235 2.45 -11.19 1.56
CA GLY A 235 1.36 -11.96 0.93
C GLY A 235 0.41 -12.66 1.89
N PHE A 236 0.66 -12.54 3.20
CA PHE A 236 -0.21 -13.06 4.26
C PHE A 236 -1.60 -12.37 4.23
N PRO A 237 -2.69 -13.13 4.41
CA PRO A 237 -4.05 -12.59 4.34
C PRO A 237 -4.33 -11.63 5.50
N GLY A 238 -5.02 -10.51 5.24
CA GLY A 238 -5.52 -9.62 6.31
C GLY A 238 -6.87 -10.05 6.87
N VAL A 239 -7.65 -10.76 6.06
CA VAL A 239 -8.95 -11.34 6.37
C VAL A 239 -8.92 -12.79 5.89
N ASP A 240 -9.40 -13.70 6.73
CA ASP A 240 -9.44 -15.12 6.39
C ASP A 240 -10.61 -15.42 5.45
N THR A 241 -10.38 -16.34 4.53
CA THR A 241 -11.37 -16.89 3.62
C THR A 241 -11.41 -18.40 3.77
N GLU A 242 -12.41 -19.06 3.16
CA GLU A 242 -12.50 -20.52 3.19
C GLU A 242 -11.22 -21.20 2.66
N HIS A 243 -10.62 -20.65 1.60
CA HIS A 243 -9.46 -21.26 0.94
C HIS A 243 -8.11 -20.71 1.44
N MET A 244 -8.09 -19.46 1.93
CA MET A 244 -6.88 -18.77 2.37
C MET A 244 -7.07 -18.20 3.78
N SER A 245 -6.45 -18.82 4.78
CA SER A 245 -6.36 -18.30 6.15
C SER A 245 -4.91 -18.22 6.61
N PHE A 246 -4.63 -17.35 7.59
CA PHE A 246 -3.27 -17.22 8.12
C PHE A 246 -2.76 -18.52 8.75
N GLU A 247 -3.60 -19.30 9.43
CA GLU A 247 -3.23 -20.61 10.00
C GLU A 247 -2.79 -21.60 8.93
N LYS A 248 -3.52 -21.65 7.81
CA LYS A 248 -3.17 -22.55 6.69
C LYS A 248 -1.84 -22.15 6.06
N VAL A 249 -1.63 -20.84 5.85
CA VAL A 249 -0.34 -20.32 5.37
C VAL A 249 0.77 -20.67 6.35
N ALA A 250 0.58 -20.42 7.65
CA ALA A 250 1.58 -20.68 8.67
C ALA A 250 1.97 -22.17 8.75
N ALA A 251 1.01 -23.08 8.66
CA ALA A 251 1.27 -24.52 8.65
C ALA A 251 2.14 -24.94 7.44
N VAL A 252 1.82 -24.43 6.25
CA VAL A 252 2.59 -24.70 5.01
C VAL A 252 3.99 -24.10 5.09
N VAL A 253 4.11 -22.87 5.59
CA VAL A 253 5.39 -22.18 5.79
C VAL A 253 6.26 -22.94 6.79
N ASN A 254 5.75 -23.30 7.97
CA ASN A 254 6.52 -24.05 8.97
C ASN A 254 7.03 -25.39 8.40
N THR A 255 6.16 -26.16 7.73
CA THR A 255 6.55 -27.43 7.10
C THR A 255 7.68 -27.24 6.07
N ALA A 256 7.59 -26.20 5.24
CA ALA A 256 8.62 -25.88 4.26
C ALA A 256 9.93 -25.40 4.92
N LEU A 257 9.84 -24.57 5.96
CA LEU A 257 11.02 -24.11 6.71
C LEU A 257 11.72 -25.26 7.43
N ASP A 258 10.98 -26.20 8.03
CA ASP A 258 11.57 -27.39 8.66
C ASP A 258 12.29 -28.28 7.65
N THR A 259 11.76 -28.37 6.43
CA THR A 259 12.33 -29.16 5.34
C THR A 259 13.59 -28.53 4.74
N TYR A 260 13.50 -27.25 4.36
CA TYR A 260 14.54 -26.61 3.54
C TYR A 260 15.52 -25.75 4.36
N PHE A 261 15.10 -25.26 5.53
CA PHE A 261 15.86 -24.39 6.42
C PHE A 261 15.73 -24.84 7.88
N PRO A 262 16.08 -26.08 8.25
CA PRO A 262 15.92 -26.57 9.63
C PRO A 262 16.71 -25.72 10.63
N GLU A 263 16.24 -25.64 11.88
CA GLU A 263 16.85 -24.79 12.93
C GLU A 263 18.35 -25.08 13.14
N SER A 264 18.79 -26.31 12.91
CA SER A 264 20.19 -26.71 13.00
C SER A 264 21.12 -25.96 12.05
N ARG A 265 20.59 -25.30 11.01
CA ARG A 265 21.36 -24.43 10.11
C ARG A 265 21.62 -23.04 10.68
N GLY A 266 20.92 -22.62 11.73
CA GLY A 266 21.08 -21.30 12.33
C GLY A 266 20.67 -20.11 11.44
N VAL A 267 19.85 -20.36 10.40
CA VAL A 267 19.35 -19.30 9.50
C VAL A 267 18.32 -18.45 10.22
N HIS A 268 18.50 -17.13 10.21
CA HIS A 268 17.51 -16.19 10.70
C HIS A 268 16.42 -15.97 9.65
N ILE A 269 15.17 -16.26 10.01
CA ILE A 269 14.03 -16.16 9.10
C ILE A 269 13.23 -14.91 9.44
N ILE A 270 13.04 -14.05 8.45
CA ILE A 270 12.24 -12.83 8.55
C ILE A 270 11.10 -12.86 7.53
N ALA A 271 10.12 -12.00 7.70
CA ALA A 271 9.06 -11.78 6.73
C ALA A 271 8.63 -10.30 6.71
N GLU A 272 7.90 -9.91 5.67
CA GLU A 272 7.45 -8.54 5.42
C GLU A 272 5.91 -8.39 5.47
N PRO A 273 5.22 -8.72 6.58
CA PRO A 273 3.76 -8.58 6.64
C PRO A 273 3.35 -7.11 6.62
N GLY A 274 2.55 -6.72 5.63
CA GLY A 274 1.85 -5.42 5.61
C GLY A 274 0.38 -5.59 5.94
N ARG A 275 -0.38 -6.07 4.93
CA ARG A 275 -1.84 -6.28 4.99
C ARG A 275 -2.31 -7.05 6.23
N TYR A 276 -1.58 -8.11 6.59
CA TYR A 276 -1.90 -8.96 7.74
C TYR A 276 -2.07 -8.16 9.04
N LEU A 277 -1.23 -7.15 9.28
CA LEU A 277 -1.31 -6.31 10.47
C LEU A 277 -2.28 -5.15 10.30
N ALA A 278 -2.26 -4.49 9.14
CA ALA A 278 -3.00 -3.24 8.95
C ALA A 278 -4.51 -3.43 8.71
N THR A 279 -4.90 -4.44 7.92
CA THR A 279 -6.28 -4.59 7.41
C THR A 279 -7.36 -4.52 8.49
N PRO A 280 -7.37 -5.41 9.50
CA PRO A 280 -8.47 -5.47 10.46
C PRO A 280 -8.52 -4.26 11.39
N ALA A 281 -7.41 -3.53 11.52
CA ALA A 281 -7.25 -2.48 12.52
C ALA A 281 -8.02 -1.19 12.18
N PHE A 282 -8.46 -1.00 10.93
CA PHE A 282 -9.11 0.24 10.50
C PHE A 282 -10.55 -0.02 10.07
N THR A 283 -11.46 0.77 10.62
CA THR A 283 -12.87 0.84 10.20
C THR A 283 -13.15 2.25 9.71
N LEU A 284 -13.55 2.40 8.44
CA LEU A 284 -13.91 3.67 7.83
C LEU A 284 -15.39 3.95 8.01
N ALA A 285 -15.76 5.07 8.60
CA ALA A 285 -17.12 5.59 8.66
C ALA A 285 -17.30 6.74 7.67
N VAL A 286 -18.40 6.71 6.93
CA VAL A 286 -18.79 7.72 5.93
C VAL A 286 -20.24 8.12 6.12
N SER A 287 -20.60 9.30 5.65
CA SER A 287 -21.97 9.82 5.69
C SER A 287 -22.55 9.93 4.29
N VAL A 288 -23.83 9.58 4.13
CA VAL A 288 -24.57 9.83 2.89
C VAL A 288 -24.78 11.33 2.73
N ILE A 289 -24.14 11.94 1.75
CA ILE A 289 -24.23 13.38 1.47
C ILE A 289 -25.27 13.71 0.39
N ALA A 290 -25.61 12.75 -0.48
CA ALA A 290 -26.69 12.90 -1.44
C ALA A 290 -27.34 11.54 -1.77
N LYS A 291 -28.59 11.59 -2.21
CA LYS A 291 -29.40 10.43 -2.61
C LYS A 291 -30.12 10.74 -3.92
N ARG A 292 -30.17 9.77 -4.83
CA ARG A 292 -31.04 9.80 -6.02
C ARG A 292 -31.76 8.47 -6.15
N VAL A 293 -33.01 8.51 -6.61
CA VAL A 293 -33.79 7.32 -6.97
C VAL A 293 -34.09 7.44 -8.45
N VAL A 294 -33.58 6.50 -9.23
CA VAL A 294 -33.65 6.55 -10.69
C VAL A 294 -34.30 5.26 -11.21
N GLN A 295 -35.12 5.39 -12.24
CA GLN A 295 -35.60 4.23 -12.99
C GLN A 295 -34.45 3.67 -13.81
N GLU A 296 -34.36 2.35 -13.90
CA GLU A 296 -33.37 1.68 -14.73
C GLU A 296 -33.68 1.91 -16.22
N ASN A 297 -33.15 3.00 -16.78
CA ASN A 297 -33.08 3.27 -18.23
C ASN A 297 -31.63 3.11 -18.73
N PHE A 298 -30.83 2.23 -18.10
CA PHE A 298 -29.56 1.81 -18.65
C PHE A 298 -29.85 0.80 -19.76
N GLU A 299 -29.97 1.28 -21.00
CA GLU A 299 -29.69 0.39 -22.12
C GLU A 299 -28.22 -0.04 -21.98
N GLU A 300 -28.01 -1.23 -21.42
CA GLU A 300 -26.76 -1.94 -21.67
C GLU A 300 -26.62 -2.02 -23.19
N CYS A 301 -25.58 -1.41 -23.73
CA CYS A 301 -25.12 -1.73 -25.07
C CYS A 301 -24.72 -3.21 -25.03
N SER A 302 -25.69 -4.08 -25.32
CA SER A 302 -25.59 -5.53 -25.32
C SER A 302 -24.67 -5.93 -26.47
N GLY A 303 -23.37 -5.76 -26.25
CA GLY A 303 -22.34 -5.98 -27.25
C GLY A 303 -20.92 -5.57 -26.84
N CYS A 304 -20.72 -4.67 -25.87
CA CYS A 304 -19.37 -4.19 -25.54
C CYS A 304 -18.81 -4.77 -24.23
N HIS A 305 -18.57 -6.09 -24.21
CA HIS A 305 -17.86 -6.76 -23.10
C HIS A 305 -16.35 -6.40 -23.00
N ALA A 306 -15.86 -5.43 -23.77
CA ALA A 306 -14.45 -5.04 -23.77
C ALA A 306 -14.25 -3.59 -24.25
N CYS A 307 -14.65 -2.60 -23.47
CA CYS A 307 -14.25 -1.21 -23.73
C CYS A 307 -13.80 -0.53 -22.43
N LEU A 308 -12.52 -0.72 -22.12
CA LEU A 308 -11.74 0.09 -21.17
C LEU A 308 -11.19 1.38 -21.83
N ASP A 309 -11.58 1.68 -23.06
CA ASP A 309 -11.16 2.88 -23.77
C ASP A 309 -12.39 3.66 -24.27
N VAL A 310 -12.27 4.98 -24.18
CA VAL A 310 -13.21 6.02 -24.64
C VAL A 310 -13.84 5.63 -25.97
N CYS A 311 -15.14 5.31 -25.98
CA CYS A 311 -15.86 5.11 -27.22
C CYS A 311 -16.31 6.49 -27.74
N GLU A 312 -15.60 7.03 -28.73
CA GLU A 312 -16.13 8.01 -29.66
C GLU A 312 -17.18 7.32 -30.55
N CYS A 313 -18.43 7.22 -30.07
CA CYS A 313 -19.55 6.84 -30.92
C CYS A 313 -20.01 8.05 -31.78
N HIS A 314 -19.22 8.34 -32.81
CA HIS A 314 -19.73 9.06 -33.98
C HIS A 314 -20.61 8.10 -34.80
N GLY A 315 -21.94 8.26 -34.74
CA GLY A 315 -22.83 7.52 -35.64
C GLY A 315 -24.33 7.69 -35.37
N ALA A 316 -24.99 8.38 -36.30
CA ALA A 316 -26.44 8.45 -36.55
C ALA A 316 -27.31 9.24 -35.56
N PHE A 317 -27.29 10.58 -35.74
CA PHE A 317 -28.44 11.41 -35.42
C PHE A 317 -29.53 11.15 -36.49
N GLU A 318 -30.31 10.09 -36.33
CA GLU A 318 -31.60 9.99 -37.04
C GLU A 318 -32.64 10.79 -36.27
N SER A 319 -33.24 11.75 -36.98
CA SER A 319 -34.29 12.61 -36.51
C SER A 319 -35.52 11.81 -36.07
N VAL A 320 -35.73 11.65 -34.77
CA VAL A 320 -37.02 11.23 -34.23
C VAL A 320 -37.84 12.48 -33.98
N GLY A 321 -38.58 12.89 -35.01
CA GLY A 321 -39.85 13.56 -34.80
C GLY A 321 -40.85 12.49 -34.38
N ASP A 322 -41.38 12.62 -33.17
CA ASP A 322 -42.77 12.34 -32.80
C ASP A 322 -42.87 12.39 -31.27
N ASP A 323 -43.90 13.07 -30.78
CA ASP A 323 -44.22 13.28 -29.37
C ASP A 323 -44.24 11.96 -28.60
N VAL A 324 -43.21 11.70 -27.78
CA VAL A 324 -43.22 10.60 -26.82
C VAL A 324 -44.21 10.95 -25.71
N VAL A 325 -45.47 10.53 -25.90
CA VAL A 325 -46.46 10.47 -24.82
C VAL A 325 -45.93 9.49 -23.77
N ARG A 326 -45.36 10.03 -22.68
CA ARG A 326 -45.02 9.24 -21.49
C ARG A 326 -46.31 8.63 -20.96
N LYS A 327 -46.50 7.33 -21.17
CA LYS A 327 -47.52 6.58 -20.45
C LYS A 327 -47.16 6.61 -18.96
N GLU A 328 -47.96 7.32 -18.18
CA GLU A 328 -47.90 7.34 -16.71
C GLU A 328 -48.44 6.00 -16.15
N GLU A 329 -47.77 4.89 -16.43
CA GLU A 329 -47.98 3.69 -15.61
C GLU A 329 -47.18 3.86 -14.31
N PRO A 330 -47.76 3.51 -13.14
CA PRO A 330 -47.05 3.61 -11.87
C PRO A 330 -45.82 2.68 -11.90
N ILE A 331 -44.63 3.28 -11.88
CA ILE A 331 -43.36 2.56 -11.92
C ILE A 331 -43.25 1.74 -10.63
N ARG A 332 -43.02 0.43 -10.77
CA ARG A 332 -42.82 -0.47 -9.62
C ARG A 332 -41.50 -0.11 -8.94
N ASP A 333 -41.49 -0.03 -7.61
CA ASP A 333 -40.28 0.25 -6.80
C ASP A 333 -39.15 -0.78 -7.05
N GLU A 334 -39.49 -1.98 -7.55
CA GLU A 334 -38.53 -3.02 -7.96
C GLU A 334 -37.70 -2.63 -9.20
N ALA A 335 -38.17 -1.68 -10.02
CA ALA A 335 -37.47 -1.17 -11.20
C ALA A 335 -36.65 0.11 -10.90
N MET A 336 -36.57 0.52 -9.63
CA MET A 336 -35.85 1.70 -9.19
C MET A 336 -34.51 1.34 -8.57
N VAL A 337 -33.45 2.04 -8.98
CA VAL A 337 -32.11 1.96 -8.41
C VAL A 337 -31.85 3.17 -7.52
N ARG A 338 -31.30 2.93 -6.32
CA ARG A 338 -30.92 3.97 -5.37
C ARG A 338 -29.45 4.31 -5.48
N MET A 339 -29.12 5.55 -5.81
CA MET A 339 -27.75 6.04 -5.87
C MET A 339 -27.46 6.85 -4.61
N TYR A 340 -26.47 6.42 -3.83
CA TYR A 340 -25.99 7.12 -2.65
C TYR A 340 -24.61 7.70 -2.93
N TYR A 341 -24.42 8.96 -2.58
CA TYR A 341 -23.13 9.65 -2.63
C TYR A 341 -22.64 9.78 -1.20
N VAL A 342 -21.42 9.33 -0.93
CA VAL A 342 -20.78 9.42 0.39
C VAL A 342 -19.59 10.36 0.35
N ASN A 343 -19.17 10.83 1.52
CA ASN A 343 -18.09 11.81 1.67
C ASN A 343 -16.67 11.23 1.66
N ASP A 344 -16.48 10.01 1.16
CA ASP A 344 -15.18 9.45 0.81
C ASP A 344 -15.34 8.54 -0.43
N GLY A 345 -14.31 8.46 -1.27
CA GLY A 345 -14.40 7.87 -2.60
C GLY A 345 -13.12 7.14 -3.03
N ILE A 346 -13.05 6.77 -4.31
CA ILE A 346 -11.92 6.02 -4.86
C ILE A 346 -10.63 6.84 -4.93
N TYR A 347 -10.73 8.16 -4.88
CA TYR A 347 -9.57 9.07 -4.78
C TYR A 347 -9.09 9.24 -3.33
N GLY A 348 -9.98 8.96 -2.37
CA GLY A 348 -9.69 8.95 -0.94
C GLY A 348 -9.37 7.54 -0.44
N SER A 349 -10.15 7.02 0.49
CA SER A 349 -9.84 5.73 1.15
C SER A 349 -10.24 4.51 0.34
N PHE A 350 -11.19 4.62 -0.57
CA PHE A 350 -11.64 3.50 -1.42
C PHE A 350 -10.77 3.29 -2.66
N ASN A 351 -9.60 3.93 -2.74
CA ASN A 351 -8.65 3.68 -3.81
C ASN A 351 -8.23 2.19 -3.88
N ASN A 352 -8.31 1.46 -2.77
CA ASN A 352 -8.06 0.02 -2.70
C ASN A 352 -9.05 -0.80 -3.54
N VAL A 353 -10.28 -0.31 -3.77
CA VAL A 353 -11.25 -0.97 -4.65
C VAL A 353 -10.74 -0.97 -6.09
N PHE A 354 -10.11 0.14 -6.51
CA PHE A 354 -9.55 0.28 -7.85
C PHE A 354 -8.16 -0.36 -7.97
N THR A 355 -7.26 -0.05 -7.04
CA THR A 355 -5.83 -0.39 -7.11
C THR A 355 -5.51 -1.77 -6.56
N ASP A 356 -6.18 -2.18 -5.48
CA ASP A 356 -5.93 -3.44 -4.78
C ASP A 356 -7.04 -4.48 -5.06
N HIS A 357 -8.09 -4.06 -5.78
CA HIS A 357 -9.30 -4.82 -6.05
C HIS A 357 -9.97 -5.34 -4.77
N ALA A 358 -9.98 -4.52 -3.72
CA ALA A 358 -10.66 -4.84 -2.47
C ALA A 358 -12.17 -5.00 -2.71
N ILE A 359 -12.77 -5.98 -2.02
CA ILE A 359 -14.22 -6.12 -1.93
C ILE A 359 -14.61 -5.53 -0.58
N VAL A 360 -15.39 -4.45 -0.61
CA VAL A 360 -15.81 -3.75 0.60
C VAL A 360 -17.27 -4.06 0.92
N HIS A 361 -17.59 -4.14 2.20
CA HIS A 361 -18.92 -4.49 2.68
C HIS A 361 -19.48 -3.37 3.57
N PRO A 362 -20.56 -2.68 3.14
CA PRO A 362 -21.15 -1.62 3.92
C PRO A 362 -21.93 -2.18 5.12
N CYS A 363 -21.68 -1.61 6.30
CA CYS A 363 -22.46 -1.83 7.50
C CYS A 363 -23.32 -0.59 7.78
N VAL A 364 -24.64 -0.77 7.75
CA VAL A 364 -25.60 0.33 7.99
C VAL A 364 -25.79 0.52 9.48
N LEU A 365 -25.52 1.72 9.99
CA LEU A 365 -25.82 2.04 11.39
C LEU A 365 -27.33 2.08 11.60
N LYS A 366 -27.80 1.31 12.58
CA LYS A 366 -29.19 1.36 13.04
C LYS A 366 -29.39 2.63 13.84
N SER A 367 -30.23 3.54 13.35
CA SER A 367 -30.60 4.73 14.12
C SER A 367 -31.34 4.33 15.39
N SER A 368 -30.96 4.90 16.53
CA SER A 368 -31.70 4.77 17.80
C SER A 368 -33.14 5.33 17.71
N LYS A 369 -33.43 6.13 16.67
CA LYS A 369 -34.76 6.69 16.37
C LYS A 369 -35.54 5.89 15.31
N ALA A 370 -35.01 4.78 14.80
CA ALA A 370 -35.80 3.84 14.02
C ALA A 370 -36.77 3.14 14.98
N SER A 371 -37.95 3.75 15.10
CA SER A 371 -39.10 3.27 15.84
C SER A 371 -39.22 1.75 15.76
N SER A 372 -39.39 1.17 16.94
CA SER A 372 -40.13 -0.06 17.23
C SER A 372 -41.39 -0.20 16.37
N GLN A 373 -41.23 -0.59 15.12
CA GLN A 373 -42.24 -1.26 14.31
C GLN A 373 -41.87 -2.76 14.33
N PRO A 374 -42.73 -3.64 14.87
CA PRO A 374 -42.48 -5.07 14.86
C PRO A 374 -42.70 -5.59 13.43
N GLY A 375 -41.67 -5.60 12.59
CA GLY A 375 -41.84 -6.00 11.19
C GLY A 375 -40.55 -6.21 10.43
N GLY A 376 -39.99 -7.42 10.52
CA GLY A 376 -39.06 -8.00 9.54
C GLY A 376 -37.74 -7.25 9.27
N PRO A 377 -36.82 -7.85 8.49
CA PRO A 377 -35.69 -7.12 7.93
C PRO A 377 -36.20 -6.02 7.00
N SER A 378 -35.61 -4.82 7.06
CA SER A 378 -35.89 -3.72 6.14
C SER A 378 -35.71 -4.19 4.70
N LYS A 379 -36.66 -3.83 3.82
CA LYS A 379 -36.59 -4.17 2.39
C LYS A 379 -35.26 -3.66 1.82
N LEU A 380 -34.52 -4.57 1.18
CA LEU A 380 -33.28 -4.23 0.49
C LEU A 380 -33.58 -3.82 -0.95
N HIS A 381 -32.83 -2.84 -1.44
CA HIS A 381 -32.98 -2.26 -2.76
C HIS A 381 -31.64 -2.30 -3.50
N ARG A 382 -31.72 -2.52 -4.82
CA ARG A 382 -30.55 -2.42 -5.69
C ARG A 382 -30.03 -0.98 -5.65
N SER A 383 -28.76 -0.85 -5.33
CA SER A 383 -28.13 0.41 -4.98
C SER A 383 -26.76 0.56 -5.62
N ILE A 384 -26.34 1.81 -5.80
CA ILE A 384 -25.02 2.23 -6.28
C ILE A 384 -24.42 3.18 -5.24
N LEU A 385 -23.17 2.95 -4.86
CA LEU A 385 -22.43 3.83 -3.95
C LEU A 385 -21.37 4.61 -4.71
N TRP A 386 -21.46 5.94 -4.64
CA TRP A 386 -20.57 6.90 -5.28
C TRP A 386 -19.75 7.63 -4.23
N GLY A 387 -18.53 8.01 -4.61
CA GLY A 387 -17.73 8.95 -3.84
C GLY A 387 -18.16 10.41 -4.08
N PRO A 388 -17.48 11.35 -3.42
CA PRO A 388 -17.88 12.75 -3.38
C PRO A 388 -17.32 13.60 -4.54
N THR A 389 -16.46 13.05 -5.39
CA THR A 389 -15.79 13.85 -6.43
C THR A 389 -16.72 14.13 -7.61
N CYS A 390 -16.31 15.09 -8.45
CA CYS A 390 -16.99 15.43 -9.70
C CYS A 390 -16.65 14.48 -10.85
N ASP A 391 -15.94 13.38 -10.58
CA ASP A 391 -15.53 12.41 -11.58
C ASP A 391 -16.53 11.25 -11.68
N GLY A 392 -16.98 10.93 -12.89
CA GLY A 392 -17.85 9.77 -13.16
C GLY A 392 -17.18 8.42 -12.94
N LEU A 393 -15.86 8.37 -12.74
CA LEU A 393 -15.15 7.16 -12.31
C LEU A 393 -15.29 6.88 -10.81
N ASP A 394 -15.65 7.88 -9.98
CA ASP A 394 -15.71 7.80 -8.52
C ASP A 394 -16.92 7.00 -8.00
N CYS A 395 -16.96 5.74 -8.41
CA CYS A 395 -17.97 4.76 -8.03
C CYS A 395 -17.32 3.70 -7.13
N VAL A 396 -17.68 3.73 -5.85
CA VAL A 396 -17.16 2.80 -4.83
C VAL A 396 -17.77 1.41 -5.02
N MET A 397 -19.08 1.33 -5.25
CA MET A 397 -19.79 0.08 -5.50
C MET A 397 -20.82 0.27 -6.61
N ARG A 398 -20.63 -0.43 -7.74
CA ARG A 398 -21.56 -0.38 -8.88
C ARG A 398 -22.88 -1.10 -8.61
N GLU A 399 -22.83 -2.16 -7.82
CA GLU A 399 -24.00 -2.95 -7.45
C GLU A 399 -23.89 -3.39 -5.99
N CYS A 400 -24.86 -2.99 -5.18
CA CYS A 400 -25.03 -3.47 -3.82
C CYS A 400 -26.51 -3.51 -3.43
N LEU A 401 -26.80 -4.25 -2.35
CA LEU A 401 -28.13 -4.29 -1.75
C LEU A 401 -28.09 -3.52 -0.42
N LEU A 402 -28.83 -2.42 -0.36
CA LEU A 402 -28.91 -1.57 0.83
C LEU A 402 -30.37 -1.34 1.21
N PRO A 403 -30.69 -1.18 2.51
CA PRO A 403 -31.97 -0.63 2.91
C PRO A 403 -32.10 0.81 2.38
N ASP A 404 -33.31 1.36 2.42
CA ASP A 404 -33.52 2.74 2.00
C ASP A 404 -32.86 3.72 3.00
N LEU A 405 -31.69 4.26 2.63
CA LEU A 405 -30.92 5.20 3.46
C LEU A 405 -31.36 6.66 3.22
N GLU A 406 -31.14 7.51 4.22
CA GLU A 406 -31.39 8.95 4.13
C GLU A 406 -30.10 9.79 4.14
N VAL A 407 -30.16 11.01 3.62
CA VAL A 407 -29.04 11.96 3.69
C VAL A 407 -28.72 12.27 5.16
N GLY A 408 -27.44 12.25 5.50
CA GLY A 408 -26.92 12.36 6.87
C GLY A 408 -26.83 11.02 7.61
N GLN A 409 -27.35 9.92 7.06
CA GLN A 409 -27.15 8.59 7.64
C GLN A 409 -25.71 8.11 7.40
N SER A 410 -25.08 7.58 8.44
CA SER A 410 -23.72 7.06 8.34
C SER A 410 -23.68 5.54 8.10
N LEU A 411 -22.67 5.14 7.35
CA LEU A 411 -22.29 3.76 7.06
C LEU A 411 -20.87 3.56 7.56
N TYR A 412 -20.48 2.32 7.84
CA TYR A 412 -19.07 2.01 8.04
C TYR A 412 -18.62 0.76 7.27
N PHE A 413 -17.32 0.68 7.04
CA PHE A 413 -16.64 -0.38 6.30
C PHE A 413 -15.48 -0.87 7.16
N ARG A 414 -15.53 -2.14 7.53
CA ARG A 414 -14.42 -2.80 8.24
C ARG A 414 -13.30 -3.15 7.28
N ASP A 415 -12.16 -3.55 7.84
CA ASP A 415 -11.03 -4.10 7.07
C ASP A 415 -10.41 -3.08 6.08
N MET A 416 -10.46 -1.79 6.44
CA MET A 416 -10.05 -0.67 5.59
C MET A 416 -8.64 -0.17 5.91
N GLY A 417 -7.75 -1.02 6.43
CA GLY A 417 -6.44 -0.56 6.90
C GLY A 417 -5.29 -0.71 5.90
N ALA A 418 -5.40 -1.64 4.95
CA ALA A 418 -4.32 -1.91 4.01
C ALA A 418 -4.54 -1.20 2.67
N TYR A 419 -3.55 -0.43 2.23
CA TYR A 419 -3.54 0.27 0.93
C TYR A 419 -4.74 1.21 0.74
N THR A 420 -5.19 1.84 1.83
CA THR A 420 -6.25 2.86 1.83
C THR A 420 -5.61 4.25 1.99
N VAL A 421 -5.45 4.72 3.22
CA VAL A 421 -4.96 6.07 3.57
C VAL A 421 -3.63 6.42 2.89
N THR A 422 -2.73 5.45 2.73
CA THR A 422 -1.39 5.66 2.15
C THR A 422 -1.42 6.00 0.66
N LEU A 423 -2.49 5.62 -0.05
CA LEU A 423 -2.66 5.89 -1.48
C LEU A 423 -3.66 7.02 -1.76
N SER A 424 -4.34 7.54 -0.73
CA SER A 424 -5.32 8.63 -0.85
C SER A 424 -4.66 9.93 -1.31
N CYS A 425 -5.37 10.69 -2.13
CA CYS A 425 -4.98 12.04 -2.54
C CYS A 425 -6.10 13.04 -2.28
N ASP A 426 -5.74 14.33 -2.26
CA ASP A 426 -6.69 15.41 -1.95
C ASP A 426 -7.34 15.92 -3.26
N PHE A 427 -7.68 15.01 -4.17
CA PHE A 427 -8.32 15.36 -5.45
C PHE A 427 -9.66 16.07 -5.17
N ASN A 428 -9.97 17.10 -5.96
CA ASN A 428 -11.05 18.07 -5.70
C ASN A 428 -10.94 18.83 -4.35
N GLY A 429 -9.79 18.79 -3.67
CA GLY A 429 -9.60 19.44 -2.37
C GLY A 429 -10.34 18.75 -1.23
N ILE A 430 -10.77 17.50 -1.43
CA ILE A 430 -11.52 16.74 -0.42
C ILE A 430 -10.51 16.22 0.62
N PRO A 431 -10.67 16.57 1.91
CA PRO A 431 -9.71 16.19 2.93
C PRO A 431 -9.76 14.70 3.21
N ARG A 432 -8.62 14.16 3.67
CA ARG A 432 -8.55 12.77 4.14
C ARG A 432 -9.37 12.60 5.42
N PRO A 433 -9.96 11.40 5.65
CA PRO A 433 -10.71 11.13 6.86
C PRO A 433 -9.91 11.36 8.15
N LEU A 434 -10.61 11.82 9.19
CA LEU A 434 -10.07 11.92 10.54
C LEU A 434 -9.69 10.53 11.07
N ARG A 435 -8.85 10.45 12.11
CA ARG A 435 -8.50 9.17 12.76
C ARG A 435 -8.73 9.24 14.26
N PHE A 436 -9.51 8.30 14.78
CA PHE A 436 -9.72 8.10 16.22
C PHE A 436 -9.09 6.76 16.61
N TYR A 437 -8.11 6.81 17.51
CA TYR A 437 -7.39 5.61 17.96
C TYR A 437 -8.05 5.04 19.21
N ILE A 438 -8.24 3.72 19.21
CA ILE A 438 -8.81 3.00 20.34
C ILE A 438 -7.90 1.82 20.71
N CYS A 439 -7.87 1.48 21.99
CA CYS A 439 -7.18 0.29 22.48
C CYS A 439 -7.89 -0.27 23.72
N ASP A 440 -7.81 -1.59 23.93
CA ASP A 440 -8.24 -2.17 25.19
C ASP A 440 -7.15 -2.01 26.27
N ASP A 441 -7.58 -1.88 27.52
CA ASP A 441 -6.70 -1.67 28.67
C ASP A 441 -5.67 -2.80 28.86
N THR A 442 -6.02 -4.04 28.49
CA THR A 442 -5.12 -5.18 28.65
C THR A 442 -3.96 -5.08 27.67
N THR A 443 -4.25 -4.84 26.38
CA THR A 443 -3.25 -4.60 25.35
C THR A 443 -2.41 -3.36 25.66
N TRP A 444 -3.05 -2.25 26.04
CA TRP A 444 -2.35 -1.01 26.34
C TRP A 444 -1.36 -1.20 27.48
N SER A 445 -1.79 -1.82 28.58
CA SER A 445 -0.94 -2.09 29.74
C SER A 445 0.17 -3.11 29.44
N ALA A 446 -0.03 -4.03 28.49
CA ALA A 446 0.99 -4.99 28.07
C ALA A 446 2.17 -4.34 27.35
N ILE A 447 1.92 -3.25 26.59
CA ILE A 447 2.98 -2.48 25.90
C ILE A 447 3.50 -1.34 26.78
N TYR A 448 2.63 -0.71 27.58
CA TYR A 448 2.92 0.46 28.39
C TYR A 448 2.59 0.21 29.88
N PRO A 449 3.40 -0.58 30.61
CA PRO A 449 3.07 -1.04 31.97
C PRO A 449 3.17 0.02 33.09
N ASN A 450 3.62 1.24 32.80
CA ASN A 450 3.75 2.34 33.79
C ASN A 450 3.34 3.71 33.20
N PRO A 451 2.08 3.93 32.80
CA PRO A 451 1.64 5.28 32.51
C PRO A 451 1.47 6.00 33.85
N ASN A 452 2.18 7.11 34.09
CA ASN A 452 1.84 7.98 35.21
C ASN A 452 0.33 8.22 35.20
N GLN A 453 -0.39 8.03 36.32
CA GLN A 453 -1.86 8.09 36.34
C GLN A 453 -2.44 9.41 35.78
N ASP A 454 -1.66 10.50 35.78
CA ASP A 454 -2.02 11.78 35.15
C ASP A 454 -1.96 11.78 33.61
N SER A 455 -1.18 10.91 32.98
CA SER A 455 -1.16 10.71 31.51
C SER A 455 -2.31 9.82 31.03
N TYR A 456 -2.82 8.96 31.92
CA TYR A 456 -3.93 8.03 31.65
C TYR A 456 -5.26 8.75 31.38
N PHE A 457 -5.49 9.91 32.01
CA PHE A 457 -6.77 10.65 31.94
C PHE A 457 -6.73 11.96 31.15
N LYS A 458 -5.54 12.51 30.83
CA LYS A 458 -5.44 13.70 29.95
C LYS A 458 -5.77 13.39 28.47
N CYS A 459 -5.49 12.16 28.03
CA CYS A 459 -5.67 11.71 26.64
C CYS A 459 -7.14 11.69 26.18
N VAL A 460 -8.10 11.48 27.08
CA VAL A 460 -9.49 11.13 26.69
C VAL A 460 -10.43 12.34 26.58
N LYS A 461 -10.15 13.49 27.23
CA LYS A 461 -11.10 14.64 27.25
C LYS A 461 -10.52 16.00 26.84
N ALA A 462 -9.22 16.22 26.94
CA ALA A 462 -8.64 17.54 26.68
C ALA A 462 -8.14 17.73 25.23
N ASP A 463 -7.66 16.66 24.58
CA ASP A 463 -6.96 16.77 23.29
C ASP A 463 -7.78 16.35 22.05
N LEU A 464 -8.96 15.72 22.20
CA LEU A 464 -9.93 15.62 21.09
C LEU A 464 -10.27 17.01 20.52
N ARG A 465 -10.28 18.06 21.35
CA ARG A 465 -10.40 19.44 20.89
C ARG A 465 -9.13 19.92 20.20
N LYS A 466 -7.94 19.64 20.73
CA LYS A 466 -6.69 20.20 20.22
C LYS A 466 -6.15 19.52 18.96
N ASP A 467 -6.43 18.24 18.72
CA ASP A 467 -6.01 17.56 17.48
C ASP A 467 -7.04 17.71 16.36
N CYS A 468 -8.34 17.79 16.70
CA CYS A 468 -9.30 18.40 15.78
C CYS A 468 -8.78 19.81 15.43
N LEU A 469 -8.42 20.65 16.42
CA LEU A 469 -7.93 22.02 16.16
C LEU A 469 -6.56 22.09 15.48
N HIS A 470 -5.61 21.16 15.69
CA HIS A 470 -4.29 21.19 15.03
C HIS A 470 -4.37 20.70 13.57
N GLN A 471 -5.20 19.69 13.28
CA GLN A 471 -5.52 19.35 11.89
C GLN A 471 -6.35 20.46 11.22
N LEU A 472 -7.17 21.21 11.97
CA LEU A 472 -7.88 22.41 11.49
C LEU A 472 -6.92 23.59 11.22
N ASP A 473 -5.95 23.86 12.10
CA ASP A 473 -4.98 24.95 11.95
C ASP A 473 -4.04 24.72 10.74
N CYS A 474 -3.72 23.47 10.41
CA CYS A 474 -2.96 23.13 9.20
C CYS A 474 -3.78 23.26 7.90
N LEU A 475 -5.12 23.18 7.96
CA LEU A 475 -6.00 23.35 6.81
C LEU A 475 -6.33 24.84 6.55
N GLU A 476 -6.45 25.66 7.59
CA GLU A 476 -6.68 27.11 7.47
C GLU A 476 -5.39 27.91 7.15
N SER A 477 -4.21 27.29 7.28
CA SER A 477 -2.92 27.97 7.07
C SER A 477 -2.22 27.66 5.75
N ILE A 478 -2.90 27.08 4.75
CA ILE A 478 -2.38 27.05 3.38
C ILE A 478 -2.49 28.47 2.79
N PRO A 479 -1.38 29.19 2.54
CA PRO A 479 -1.46 30.44 1.81
C PRO A 479 -1.96 30.12 0.40
N ALA A 480 -2.91 30.91 -0.09
CA ALA A 480 -3.42 30.87 -1.47
C ALA A 480 -2.36 31.28 -2.51
N THR A 481 -1.21 30.59 -2.54
CA THR A 481 -0.10 30.86 -3.45
C THR A 481 0.47 29.56 -4.01
N TRP A 482 -0.38 28.66 -4.50
CA TRP A 482 0.02 27.59 -5.43
C TRP A 482 -0.97 27.45 -6.60
N SER A 483 -1.51 28.58 -7.07
CA SER A 483 -2.11 28.68 -8.41
C SER A 483 -1.09 29.26 -9.39
N HIS A 484 -0.21 28.42 -9.92
CA HIS A 484 0.49 28.72 -11.17
C HIS A 484 -0.02 27.79 -12.27
N THR A 485 -1.27 28.02 -12.69
CA THR A 485 -1.64 27.87 -14.09
C THR A 485 -0.82 28.87 -14.89
N THR A 486 0.00 28.37 -15.82
CA THR A 486 0.67 29.14 -16.86
C THR A 486 -0.36 29.74 -17.81
N SER A 487 -0.93 30.88 -17.41
CA SER A 487 -1.54 31.83 -18.34
C SER A 487 -0.57 32.98 -18.50
N VAL A 488 0.06 33.07 -19.67
CA VAL A 488 0.91 34.19 -20.12
C VAL A 488 0.01 35.41 -20.35
N PRO A 489 0.31 36.57 -19.75
CA PRO A 489 -0.12 37.84 -20.30
C PRO A 489 1.09 38.69 -20.71
N ILE A 490 1.01 39.10 -21.95
CA ILE A 490 1.75 40.12 -22.70
C ILE A 490 2.40 41.20 -21.81
N MET A 491 3.71 41.37 -21.98
CA MET A 491 4.51 42.48 -21.45
C MET A 491 3.93 43.83 -21.85
N ASN A 492 3.86 44.77 -20.90
CA ASN A 492 4.02 46.19 -21.17
C ASN A 492 4.77 46.89 -20.03
N SER A 493 5.98 47.34 -20.38
CA SER A 493 6.68 48.58 -20.00
C SER A 493 6.70 49.07 -18.54
N THR A 494 7.95 49.29 -18.10
CA THR A 494 8.48 50.43 -17.32
C THR A 494 8.02 50.62 -15.87
N GLU A 495 8.91 50.38 -14.90
CA GLU A 495 9.66 51.45 -14.21
C GLU A 495 10.58 50.92 -13.10
N ASN A 496 11.65 51.70 -12.87
CA ASN A 496 12.71 51.52 -11.90
C ASN A 496 12.22 51.56 -10.44
N CYS A 497 12.73 50.69 -9.58
CA CYS A 497 13.15 51.13 -8.26
C CYS A 497 14.26 50.24 -7.67
N GLY A 498 15.27 50.90 -7.09
CA GLY A 498 16.52 50.32 -6.61
C GLY A 498 16.40 49.60 -5.25
N LYS A 499 17.36 48.69 -5.06
CA LYS A 499 17.74 47.89 -3.87
C LYS A 499 17.89 48.70 -2.55
N PRO A 500 18.17 48.08 -1.37
CA PRO A 500 17.89 46.72 -0.88
C PRO A 500 17.31 46.67 0.57
N CYS A 501 16.54 45.64 0.92
CA CYS A 501 16.36 45.25 2.33
C CYS A 501 16.85 43.81 2.54
N CYS A 502 17.95 43.70 3.29
CA CYS A 502 18.58 42.46 3.69
C CYS A 502 17.78 41.77 4.80
N PHE A 503 17.40 40.51 4.60
CA PHE A 503 17.29 39.52 5.66
C PHE A 503 18.19 38.34 5.31
N LYS A 504 19.21 38.12 6.14
CA LYS A 504 20.20 37.04 6.02
C LYS A 504 19.57 35.73 6.49
N GLY A 505 19.33 34.80 5.58
CA GLY A 505 19.19 33.37 5.89
C GLY A 505 20.55 32.65 5.83
N PRO A 506 20.75 31.52 6.52
CA PRO A 506 22.04 30.84 6.58
C PRO A 506 22.45 30.29 5.22
N SER A 507 23.73 30.50 4.90
CA SER A 507 24.43 30.11 3.68
C SER A 507 24.35 28.59 3.42
N TYR A 508 23.65 28.20 2.37
CA TYR A 508 23.84 26.91 1.73
C TYR A 508 25.22 26.89 1.06
N ASN A 509 26.08 25.99 1.52
CA ASN A 509 27.38 25.72 0.93
C ASN A 509 27.17 25.15 -0.48
N GLN A 510 27.36 25.97 -1.51
CA GLN A 510 27.46 25.53 -2.90
C GLN A 510 28.82 24.84 -3.08
N ASN A 511 28.88 23.55 -2.81
CA ASN A 511 29.92 22.63 -3.29
C ASN A 511 29.37 21.19 -3.27
N TYR A 512 28.29 20.96 -4.03
CA TYR A 512 27.90 19.62 -4.44
C TYR A 512 28.15 19.50 -5.94
N GLN A 513 29.37 19.10 -6.30
CA GLN A 513 29.57 18.43 -7.59
C GLN A 513 28.98 17.03 -7.45
N THR A 514 27.73 16.86 -7.84
CA THR A 514 27.20 15.54 -8.21
C THR A 514 28.04 15.02 -9.39
N PRO A 515 28.70 13.86 -9.29
CA PRO A 515 29.33 13.26 -10.46
C PRO A 515 28.23 12.92 -11.47
N VAL A 516 28.30 13.56 -12.63
CA VAL A 516 27.48 13.22 -13.79
C VAL A 516 27.84 11.79 -14.15
N VAL A 517 26.86 10.88 -14.07
CA VAL A 517 26.99 9.51 -14.56
C VAL A 517 27.12 9.60 -16.07
N THR A 518 28.33 9.55 -16.59
CA THR A 518 28.57 9.45 -18.02
C THR A 518 28.24 8.03 -18.47
N LEU A 519 27.58 7.89 -19.61
CA LEU A 519 27.32 6.60 -20.27
C LEU A 519 28.60 5.76 -20.42
N GLU A 520 29.75 6.42 -20.56
CA GLU A 520 31.07 5.80 -20.65
C GLU A 520 31.48 5.06 -19.37
N TYR A 521 31.10 5.53 -18.18
CA TYR A 521 31.41 4.84 -16.92
C TYR A 521 30.59 3.56 -16.77
N GLN A 522 29.31 3.59 -17.14
CA GLN A 522 28.46 2.39 -17.18
C GLN A 522 28.99 1.37 -18.20
N GLN A 523 29.43 1.82 -19.37
CA GLN A 523 30.00 0.96 -20.40
C GLN A 523 31.36 0.36 -19.99
N HIS A 524 32.22 1.12 -19.32
CA HIS A 524 33.50 0.62 -18.81
C HIS A 524 33.28 -0.45 -17.73
N TYR A 525 32.37 -0.22 -16.78
CA TYR A 525 32.06 -1.21 -15.74
C TYR A 525 31.38 -2.46 -16.32
N LEU A 526 30.47 -2.30 -17.27
CA LEU A 526 29.89 -3.45 -17.98
C LEU A 526 30.99 -4.22 -18.75
N SER A 527 31.98 -3.56 -19.34
CA SER A 527 33.05 -4.25 -20.06
C SER A 527 34.05 -5.00 -19.16
N GLU A 528 34.33 -4.50 -17.94
CA GLU A 528 35.24 -5.16 -17.00
C GLU A 528 34.61 -6.37 -16.29
N TYR A 529 33.30 -6.32 -16.02
CA TYR A 529 32.63 -7.33 -15.17
C TYR A 529 31.65 -8.22 -15.95
N TYR A 530 31.20 -7.83 -17.14
CA TYR A 530 30.33 -8.65 -18.00
C TYR A 530 31.15 -9.53 -18.94
N GLN A 531 31.54 -10.72 -18.48
CA GLN A 531 32.06 -11.78 -19.34
C GLN A 531 30.88 -12.56 -19.95
N PRO A 532 30.65 -12.50 -21.28
CA PRO A 532 29.71 -13.42 -21.92
C PRO A 532 30.25 -14.85 -21.80
N TYR A 533 29.41 -15.75 -21.28
CA TYR A 533 29.69 -17.18 -21.23
C TYR A 533 30.00 -17.70 -22.64
N SER A 534 31.23 -18.17 -22.88
CA SER A 534 31.64 -18.83 -24.12
C SER A 534 31.61 -20.35 -23.89
N PRO A 535 30.66 -21.10 -24.49
CA PRO A 535 30.80 -22.54 -24.62
C PRO A 535 31.91 -22.83 -25.65
N GLY A 536 32.81 -23.77 -25.32
CA GLY A 536 33.90 -24.18 -26.21
C GLY A 536 33.42 -24.63 -27.60
N THR A 537 34.20 -24.23 -28.61
CA THR A 537 34.14 -24.34 -30.08
C THR A 537 34.15 -25.79 -30.63
N PRO A 538 33.84 -26.08 -31.93
CA PRO A 538 34.27 -25.32 -33.12
C PRO A 538 33.29 -25.10 -34.29
N GLU A 539 33.57 -24.00 -34.98
CA GLU A 539 33.27 -23.68 -36.39
C GLU A 539 31.82 -23.83 -36.88
N ALA A 540 31.09 -22.71 -36.90
CA ALA A 540 29.95 -22.52 -37.80
C ALA A 540 30.08 -21.19 -38.56
N LYS A 541 29.94 -21.31 -39.87
CA LYS A 541 30.17 -20.30 -40.92
C LYS A 541 29.42 -18.99 -40.68
N SER A 542 30.06 -17.90 -41.10
CA SER A 542 29.54 -16.54 -41.15
C SER A 542 28.12 -16.44 -41.74
N ILE A 543 27.17 -15.91 -40.97
CA ILE A 543 25.85 -15.48 -41.47
C ILE A 543 25.93 -13.96 -41.72
N PRO A 544 25.51 -13.44 -42.89
CA PRO A 544 25.57 -12.01 -43.19
C PRO A 544 24.53 -11.24 -42.37
N ARG A 545 24.92 -10.04 -41.90
CA ARG A 545 23.98 -9.08 -41.28
C ARG A 545 23.08 -8.47 -42.36
N PRO A 546 21.74 -8.47 -42.22
CA PRO A 546 20.89 -7.68 -43.09
C PRO A 546 20.80 -6.24 -42.54
N SER A 547 21.40 -5.32 -43.28
CA SER A 547 20.95 -3.94 -43.38
C SER A 547 19.60 -3.92 -44.08
N ASP A 548 18.49 -3.67 -43.38
CA ASP A 548 17.55 -2.62 -43.81
C ASP A 548 16.34 -2.44 -42.87
N LYS A 549 15.99 -1.17 -42.67
CA LYS A 549 14.77 -0.72 -42.03
C LYS A 549 13.61 -0.86 -43.03
N ARG A 550 12.72 -1.83 -42.83
CA ARG A 550 11.24 -1.76 -43.06
C ARG A 550 10.66 -3.17 -43.01
N SER A 551 9.46 -3.27 -42.44
CA SER A 551 8.52 -4.41 -42.45
C SER A 551 8.45 -5.21 -41.14
N TYR A 552 7.65 -4.71 -40.19
CA TYR A 552 6.95 -5.56 -39.22
C TYR A 552 5.45 -5.49 -39.55
N ARG A 553 4.94 -6.52 -40.23
CA ARG A 553 3.52 -6.87 -40.29
C ARG A 553 3.40 -8.31 -39.80
N LEU A 554 2.37 -8.54 -38.99
CA LEU A 554 1.91 -9.78 -38.37
C LEU A 554 2.29 -11.10 -39.09
N LEU A 555 2.55 -12.13 -38.29
CA LEU A 555 1.67 -13.31 -38.19
C LEU A 555 2.08 -14.22 -37.02
N LEU A 556 1.20 -14.27 -36.01
CA LEU A 556 1.04 -15.40 -35.10
C LEU A 556 0.33 -16.52 -35.87
N SER A 557 0.93 -17.70 -36.00
CA SER A 557 0.18 -18.97 -35.99
C SER A 557 1.12 -20.19 -36.02
N LYS A 558 0.86 -21.13 -35.11
CA LYS A 558 1.29 -22.55 -35.05
C LYS A 558 2.77 -22.72 -34.66
N GLY A 559 3.13 -23.43 -33.58
CA GLY A 559 2.54 -24.66 -33.09
C GLY A 559 3.49 -25.79 -33.45
N GLU A 560 4.59 -25.90 -32.71
CA GLU A 560 5.44 -27.09 -32.47
C GLU A 560 6.39 -26.77 -31.30
#